data_AF-A0A524QR38-F1
#
_entry.id   AF-A0A524QR38-F1
#
_cell.length_a   1.000
_cell.length_b   1.000
_cell.length_c   1.000
_cell.angle_alpha   90.00
_cell.angle_beta   90.00
_cell.angle_gamma   90.00
#
_symmetry.space_group_name_H-M   'P 1'
#
loop_
_entity.id
_entity.type
_entity.pdbx_description
1 polymer ?
#
loop_
_entity_poly.entity_id
_entity_poly.type
_entity_poly.pdbx_seq_one_letter_code
_entity_poly.pdbx_strand_id
1 'polypeptide(L)'
;MAPGTSHRPRRVRTDRLVILGLGVLVVLFLAGYLLVRRARDFSWPYITSSVLLSFLGITNVILILTLLSLLMRNLIKVLSERRRNILGSRFKTKLVFTMLALWFVPSGIIFWAALHAIQGSVDRWFSTPVDRIAASSQEVVDSFYADYRERASESARRIRDRMEALHLLDPGKGEGIPPELQAQLRAERLDMVSLYRGDEEPLTLVHPAVPRPGELEGIPEHVLGRGLAGESFQWMSRLGSGLVVRCGEPVRNAEGNVVAVVAAGHYISKDLTAVTSRINAYNERYRQDKAQRGSIKNVYIFAFAFITLLVLFSVTWIGLYLARGVTEPIGMLAQGTREISSGNLDFRVQVRTRDELGILAESFNRMTGELKGSKETIERSNRDLLQSNQELEERRRYIEALLQNITTGVISLDAEGKVTTLNRAASRILALDEGPDPTERPYQEVLSRPDLRHLAEAVEKSRNARDLTPAREMTLNIEGVSLTVAVSITILADGRGGPPGLLIVLEDLTPLMRAQRVAAWREVARRLAHDVKQAYEQVRRAL
;
A
#
# COMPACT_ATOMS: atom_id res chain seq x y z
N MET A 1 -36.67 26.95 -5.05
CA MET A 1 -36.81 25.51 -4.69
C MET A 1 -36.25 24.71 -5.86
N ALA A 2 -35.19 23.91 -5.79
CA ALA A 2 -34.38 23.39 -4.69
C ALA A 2 -32.90 23.30 -5.16
N PRO A 3 -31.90 23.54 -4.29
CA PRO A 3 -30.50 23.42 -4.67
C PRO A 3 -30.04 21.95 -4.55
N GLY A 4 -29.51 21.41 -5.65
CA GLY A 4 -28.91 20.08 -5.72
C GLY A 4 -27.69 19.96 -4.82
N THR A 5 -27.81 19.09 -3.81
CA THR A 5 -26.75 18.77 -2.86
C THR A 5 -25.67 17.93 -3.54
N SER A 6 -24.54 18.57 -3.87
CA SER A 6 -23.33 17.86 -4.31
C SER A 6 -22.72 17.10 -3.14
N HIS A 7 -23.01 15.80 -3.05
CA HIS A 7 -22.29 14.88 -2.15
C HIS A 7 -20.85 14.67 -2.64
N ARG A 8 -19.95 15.58 -2.27
CA ARG A 8 -18.50 15.32 -2.32
C ARG A 8 -18.17 14.30 -1.22
N PRO A 9 -17.63 13.10 -1.54
CA PRO A 9 -17.19 12.18 -0.51
C PRO A 9 -16.04 12.83 0.27
N ARG A 10 -16.22 13.01 1.59
CA ARG A 10 -15.17 13.43 2.52
C ARG A 10 -14.05 12.37 2.48
N ARG A 11 -13.04 12.58 1.64
CA ARG A 11 -11.71 11.95 1.77
C ARG A 11 -11.12 12.45 3.09
N VAL A 12 -11.45 11.80 4.20
CA VAL A 12 -10.75 11.98 5.47
C VAL A 12 -9.28 11.65 5.19
N ARG A 13 -8.41 12.65 5.34
CA ARG A 13 -6.95 12.56 5.14
C ARG A 13 -6.43 11.33 5.89
N THR A 14 -6.11 10.27 5.15
CA THR A 14 -5.46 9.05 5.62
C THR A 14 -4.24 9.36 6.49
N ASP A 15 -3.55 10.47 6.21
CA ASP A 15 -2.38 10.96 6.95
C ASP A 15 -2.69 11.23 8.43
N ARG A 16 -3.88 11.73 8.77
CA ARG A 16 -4.28 11.95 10.18
C ARG A 16 -4.50 10.65 10.92
N LEU A 17 -5.02 9.63 10.24
CA LEU A 17 -5.18 8.28 10.81
C LEU A 17 -3.82 7.58 10.96
N VAL A 18 -2.85 7.87 10.09
CA VAL A 18 -1.47 7.36 10.20
C VAL A 18 -0.75 8.00 11.39
N ILE A 19 -0.85 9.33 11.55
CA ILE A 19 -0.26 10.04 12.69
C ILE A 19 -0.93 9.61 14.01
N LEU A 20 -2.25 9.43 14.01
CA LEU A 20 -2.98 8.90 15.16
C LEU A 20 -2.56 7.46 15.48
N GLY A 21 -2.43 6.61 14.46
CA GLY A 21 -1.97 5.23 14.61
C GLY A 21 -0.55 5.14 15.18
N LEU A 22 0.38 5.95 14.66
CA LEU A 22 1.75 6.07 15.16
C LEU A 22 1.77 6.62 16.60
N GLY A 23 0.94 7.62 16.90
CA GLY A 23 0.79 8.17 18.24
C GLY A 23 0.28 7.14 19.25
N VAL A 24 -0.75 6.37 18.89
CA VAL A 24 -1.26 5.27 19.72
C VAL A 24 -0.20 4.19 19.93
N LEU A 25 0.60 3.90 18.90
CA LEU A 25 1.70 2.94 18.95
C LEU A 25 2.82 3.37 19.90
N VAL A 26 3.23 4.64 19.81
CA VAL A 26 4.22 5.24 20.71
C VAL A 26 3.69 5.27 22.14
N VAL A 27 2.42 5.60 22.34
CA VAL A 27 1.77 5.58 23.66
C VAL A 27 1.70 4.16 24.22
N LEU A 28 1.33 3.15 23.43
CA LEU A 28 1.32 1.75 23.87
C LEU A 28 2.72 1.23 24.19
N PHE A 29 3.72 1.60 23.38
CA PHE A 29 5.11 1.27 23.65
C PHE A 29 5.62 1.94 24.92
N LEU A 30 5.35 3.24 25.10
CA LEU A 30 5.77 4.00 26.28
C LEU A 30 5.04 3.49 27.53
N ALA A 31 3.75 3.16 27.42
CA ALA A 31 2.97 2.56 28.50
C ALA A 31 3.53 1.17 28.87
N GLY A 32 3.83 0.33 27.89
CA GLY A 32 4.48 -0.98 28.11
C GLY A 32 5.87 -0.85 28.75
N TYR A 33 6.69 0.08 28.26
CA TYR A 33 8.00 0.39 28.83
C TYR A 33 7.90 0.90 30.27
N LEU A 34 6.96 1.80 30.55
CA LEU A 34 6.71 2.31 31.90
C LEU A 34 6.19 1.19 32.82
N LEU A 35 5.35 0.28 32.33
CA LEU A 35 4.89 -0.89 33.07
C LEU A 35 6.05 -1.82 33.42
N VAL A 36 6.94 -2.12 32.46
CA VAL A 36 8.13 -2.96 32.67
C VAL A 36 9.15 -2.28 33.59
N ARG A 37 9.35 -0.96 33.44
CA ARG A 37 10.27 -0.19 34.30
C ARG A 37 9.76 -0.12 35.73
N ARG A 38 8.45 0.10 35.92
CA ARG A 38 7.79 0.10 37.24
C ARG A 38 7.69 -1.30 37.84
N ALA A 39 7.77 -2.34 37.02
CA ALA A 39 7.85 -3.73 37.45
C ALA A 39 9.21 -4.14 38.04
N ARG A 40 10.30 -3.36 37.88
CA ARG A 40 11.56 -3.60 38.62
C ARG A 40 11.42 -3.42 40.13
N ASP A 41 10.47 -2.60 40.56
CA ASP A 41 10.21 -2.30 41.98
C ASP A 41 9.05 -3.13 42.56
N PHE A 42 8.36 -3.90 41.70
CA PHE A 42 7.19 -4.70 42.06
C PHE A 42 7.59 -6.17 42.17
N SER A 43 7.40 -6.76 43.35
CA SER A 43 7.74 -8.16 43.62
C SER A 43 7.26 -9.12 42.53
N TRP A 44 8.12 -10.09 42.16
CA TRP A 44 7.89 -11.14 41.16
C TRP A 44 6.48 -11.77 41.12
N PRO A 45 5.76 -11.98 42.25
CA PRO A 45 4.41 -12.56 42.25
C PRO A 45 3.36 -11.78 41.45
N TYR A 46 3.51 -10.46 41.29
CA TYR A 46 2.54 -9.63 40.55
C TYR A 46 2.69 -9.73 39.03
N ILE A 47 3.91 -9.93 38.53
CA ILE A 47 4.14 -10.16 37.10
C ILE A 47 3.58 -11.53 36.70
N THR A 48 3.65 -12.51 37.59
CA THR A 48 3.01 -13.83 37.44
C THR A 48 1.52 -13.84 37.78
N SER A 49 0.92 -12.70 38.13
CA SER A 49 -0.51 -12.65 38.44
C SER A 49 -1.33 -13.10 37.23
N SER A 50 -2.30 -13.98 37.48
CA SER A 50 -3.24 -14.48 36.47
C SER A 50 -3.96 -13.34 35.71
N VAL A 51 -4.13 -12.19 36.36
CA VAL A 51 -4.72 -10.97 35.78
C VAL A 51 -3.84 -10.39 34.66
N LEU A 52 -2.53 -10.19 34.90
CA LEU A 52 -1.63 -9.64 33.88
C LEU A 52 -1.52 -10.58 32.67
N LEU A 53 -1.37 -11.87 32.93
CA LEU A 53 -1.33 -12.92 31.90
C LEU A 53 -2.62 -12.92 31.06
N SER A 54 -3.78 -12.82 31.70
CA SER A 54 -5.08 -12.78 31.02
C SER A 54 -5.23 -11.50 30.18
N PHE A 55 -4.87 -10.34 30.74
CA PHE A 55 -4.91 -9.06 30.03
C PHE A 55 -4.01 -9.07 28.78
N LEU A 56 -2.77 -9.53 28.93
CA LEU A 56 -1.80 -9.59 27.84
C LEU A 56 -2.19 -10.63 26.79
N GLY A 57 -2.71 -11.78 27.24
CA GLY A 57 -3.25 -12.82 26.37
C GLY A 57 -4.44 -12.31 25.53
N ILE A 58 -5.43 -11.69 26.16
CA ILE A 58 -6.60 -11.09 25.49
C ILE A 58 -6.14 -10.01 24.50
N THR A 59 -5.23 -9.12 24.92
CA THR A 59 -4.70 -8.06 24.05
C THR A 59 -4.00 -8.64 22.83
N ASN A 60 -3.18 -9.68 23.00
CA ASN A 60 -2.53 -10.37 21.89
C ASN A 60 -3.53 -11.01 20.94
N VAL A 61 -4.55 -11.69 21.46
CA VAL A 61 -5.62 -12.27 20.63
C VAL A 61 -6.34 -11.19 19.82
N ILE A 62 -6.69 -10.07 20.44
CA ILE A 62 -7.30 -8.92 19.76
C ILE A 62 -6.35 -8.38 18.67
N LEU A 63 -5.06 -8.25 18.96
CA LEU A 63 -4.09 -7.73 17.98
C LEU A 63 -3.90 -8.69 16.81
N ILE A 64 -3.87 -10.00 17.06
CA ILE A 64 -3.83 -11.05 16.03
C ILE A 64 -5.08 -10.97 15.15
N LEU A 65 -6.27 -10.94 15.75
CA LEU A 65 -7.54 -10.84 15.01
C LEU A 65 -7.61 -9.57 14.18
N THR A 66 -7.16 -8.44 14.73
CA THR A 66 -7.11 -7.15 14.02
C THR A 66 -6.13 -7.19 12.85
N LEU A 67 -4.93 -7.74 13.07
CA LEU A 67 -3.91 -7.89 12.04
C LEU A 67 -4.39 -8.83 10.93
N LEU A 68 -4.96 -9.97 11.28
CA LEU A 68 -5.55 -10.92 10.33
C LEU A 68 -6.69 -10.29 9.53
N SER A 69 -7.62 -9.59 10.18
CA SER A 69 -8.71 -8.88 9.50
C SER A 69 -8.17 -7.82 8.53
N LEU A 70 -7.17 -7.06 8.95
CA LEU A 70 -6.52 -6.03 8.13
C LEU A 70 -5.82 -6.68 6.92
N LEU A 71 -5.03 -7.72 7.14
CA LEU A 71 -4.34 -8.46 6.07
C LEU A 71 -5.34 -9.08 5.11
N MET A 72 -6.35 -9.79 5.62
CA MET A 72 -7.39 -10.44 4.83
C MET A 72 -8.15 -9.43 3.98
N ARG A 73 -8.60 -8.31 4.57
CA ARG A 73 -9.27 -7.23 3.84
C ARG A 73 -8.41 -6.65 2.72
N ASN A 74 -7.12 -6.42 2.98
CA ASN A 74 -6.22 -5.90 1.96
C ASN A 74 -5.92 -6.93 0.88
N LEU A 75 -5.72 -8.21 1.25
CA LEU A 75 -5.47 -9.29 0.31
C LEU A 75 -6.68 -9.54 -0.59
N ILE A 76 -7.89 -9.61 -0.02
CA ILE A 76 -9.15 -9.71 -0.77
C ILE A 76 -9.29 -8.53 -1.73
N LYS A 77 -9.05 -7.30 -1.27
CA LYS A 77 -9.12 -6.11 -2.13
C LYS A 77 -8.16 -6.20 -3.31
N VAL A 78 -6.90 -6.54 -3.06
CA VAL A 78 -5.87 -6.66 -4.08
C VAL A 78 -6.16 -7.80 -5.06
N LEU A 79 -6.59 -8.96 -4.57
CA LEU A 79 -6.98 -10.10 -5.41
C LEU A 79 -8.24 -9.81 -6.24
N SER A 80 -9.22 -9.12 -5.67
CA SER A 80 -10.44 -8.69 -6.37
C SER A 80 -10.12 -7.66 -7.46
N GLU A 81 -9.30 -6.66 -7.18
CA GLU A 81 -8.83 -5.68 -8.17
C GLU A 81 -8.07 -6.36 -9.32
N ARG A 82 -7.28 -7.40 -9.02
CA ARG A 82 -6.59 -8.21 -10.03
C ARG A 82 -7.57 -9.02 -10.88
N ARG A 83 -8.58 -9.66 -10.29
CA ARG A 83 -9.62 -10.39 -11.05
C ARG A 83 -10.44 -9.47 -11.93
N ARG A 84 -10.71 -8.24 -11.49
CA ARG A 84 -11.44 -7.22 -12.25
C ARG A 84 -10.60 -6.52 -13.32
N ASN A 85 -9.35 -6.96 -13.55
CA ASN A 85 -8.41 -6.38 -14.52
C ASN A 85 -8.33 -4.84 -14.45
N ILE A 86 -8.45 -4.28 -13.24
CA ILE A 86 -8.32 -2.84 -13.04
C ILE A 86 -6.88 -2.45 -13.37
N LEU A 87 -6.70 -1.34 -14.09
CA LEU A 87 -5.38 -0.83 -14.46
C LEU A 87 -4.49 -0.66 -13.22
N GLY A 88 -3.23 -1.08 -13.32
CA GLY A 88 -2.26 -1.03 -12.22
C GLY A 88 -2.41 -2.12 -11.14
N SER A 89 -3.45 -2.97 -11.19
CA SER A 89 -3.69 -4.01 -10.18
C SER A 89 -2.56 -5.04 -10.07
N ARG A 90 -1.91 -5.41 -11.19
CA ARG A 90 -0.75 -6.34 -11.19
C ARG A 90 0.44 -5.75 -10.44
N PHE A 91 0.75 -4.47 -10.70
CA PHE A 91 1.84 -3.77 -10.02
C PHE A 91 1.56 -3.64 -8.52
N LYS A 92 0.35 -3.20 -8.16
CA LYS A 92 -0.08 -3.10 -6.75
C LYS A 92 -0.03 -4.45 -6.03
N THR A 93 -0.47 -5.54 -6.67
CA THR A 93 -0.41 -6.88 -6.09
C THR A 93 1.02 -7.33 -5.84
N LYS A 94 1.90 -7.17 -6.84
CA LYS A 94 3.31 -7.53 -6.72
C LYS A 94 3.98 -6.74 -5.59
N LEU A 95 3.76 -5.42 -5.54
CA LEU A 95 4.34 -4.56 -4.50
C LEU A 95 3.89 -4.96 -3.09
N VAL A 96 2.57 -5.12 -2.88
CA VAL A 96 2.02 -5.48 -1.57
C VAL A 96 2.49 -6.86 -1.13
N PHE A 97 2.47 -7.85 -2.03
CA PHE A 97 2.91 -9.21 -1.71
C PHE A 97 4.41 -9.26 -1.38
N THR A 98 5.25 -8.59 -2.17
CA THR A 98 6.70 -8.52 -1.92
C THR A 98 7.00 -7.84 -0.58
N MET A 99 6.33 -6.72 -0.26
CA MET A 99 6.49 -6.06 1.05
C MET A 99 6.05 -6.95 2.22
N LEU A 100 4.90 -7.61 2.09
CA LEU A 100 4.43 -8.55 3.12
C LEU A 100 5.42 -9.70 3.31
N ALA A 101 5.89 -10.32 2.23
CA ALA A 101 6.87 -11.41 2.32
C ALA A 101 8.18 -10.94 2.96
N LEU A 102 8.70 -9.78 2.54
CA LEU A 102 9.94 -9.20 3.05
C LEU A 102 9.90 -8.95 4.56
N TRP A 103 8.72 -8.66 5.10
CA TRP A 103 8.57 -8.29 6.51
C TRP A 103 8.12 -9.45 7.39
N PHE A 104 7.14 -10.24 6.94
CA PHE A 104 6.60 -11.35 7.75
C PHE A 104 7.58 -12.50 7.88
N VAL A 105 8.37 -12.80 6.84
CA VAL A 105 9.30 -13.94 6.89
C VAL A 105 10.42 -13.71 7.92
N PRO A 106 11.19 -12.61 7.90
CA PRO A 106 12.22 -12.38 8.91
C PRO A 106 11.63 -12.20 10.31
N SER A 107 10.51 -11.49 10.47
CA SER A 107 9.86 -11.34 11.77
C SER A 107 9.38 -12.68 12.34
N GLY A 108 8.87 -13.58 11.50
CA GLY A 108 8.50 -14.94 11.91
C GLY A 108 9.70 -15.76 12.37
N ILE A 109 10.83 -15.67 11.66
CA ILE A 109 12.09 -16.35 12.03
C ILE A 109 12.62 -15.81 13.37
N ILE A 110 12.67 -14.49 13.52
CA ILE A 110 13.13 -13.85 14.76
C ILE A 110 12.23 -14.26 15.94
N PHE A 111 10.91 -14.27 15.73
CA PHE A 111 9.96 -14.70 16.74
C PHE A 111 10.15 -16.16 17.15
N TRP A 112 10.33 -17.04 16.18
CA TRP A 112 10.58 -18.46 16.43
C TRP A 112 11.91 -18.70 17.19
N ALA A 113 12.98 -18.00 16.80
CA ALA A 113 14.27 -18.09 17.46
C ALA A 113 14.23 -17.54 18.90
N ALA A 114 13.57 -16.40 19.10
CA ALA A 114 13.38 -15.81 20.41
C ALA A 114 12.55 -16.74 21.33
N LEU A 115 11.50 -17.36 20.80
CA LEU A 115 10.68 -18.32 21.55
C LEU A 115 11.54 -19.51 22.05
N HIS A 116 12.36 -20.09 21.16
CA HIS A 116 13.30 -21.15 21.53
C HIS A 116 14.31 -20.68 22.58
N ALA A 117 14.89 -19.49 22.40
CA ALA A 117 15.86 -18.94 23.34
C ALA A 117 15.26 -18.70 24.73
N ILE A 118 14.05 -18.14 24.81
CA ILE A 118 13.32 -17.93 26.07
C ILE A 118 13.04 -19.27 26.74
N GLN A 119 12.44 -20.22 26.02
CA GLN A 119 12.12 -21.54 26.56
C GLN A 119 13.37 -22.24 27.10
N GLY A 120 14.45 -22.31 26.31
CA GLY A 120 15.70 -22.94 26.73
C GLY A 120 16.42 -22.20 27.85
N SER A 121 16.29 -20.88 27.97
CA SER A 121 16.93 -20.12 29.05
C SER A 121 16.22 -20.31 30.38
N VAL A 122 14.88 -20.27 30.39
CA VAL A 122 14.11 -20.58 31.61
C VAL A 122 14.37 -22.03 32.04
N ASP A 123 14.47 -22.96 31.08
CA ASP A 123 14.71 -24.37 31.39
C ASP A 123 16.09 -24.62 31.99
N ARG A 124 17.10 -23.86 31.55
CA ARG A 124 18.45 -23.90 32.13
C ARG A 124 18.50 -23.35 33.55
N TRP A 125 17.72 -22.31 33.88
CA TRP A 125 17.68 -21.74 35.24
C TRP A 125 17.05 -22.70 36.26
N PHE A 126 16.09 -23.52 35.83
CA PHE A 126 15.44 -24.55 36.65
C PHE A 126 15.91 -25.96 36.29
N SER A 127 17.20 -26.10 35.97
CA SER A 127 17.77 -27.35 35.50
C SER A 127 18.15 -28.33 36.62
N THR A 128 18.43 -29.56 36.19
CA THR A 128 18.85 -30.70 37.04
C THR A 128 19.99 -30.43 38.03
N PRO A 129 20.96 -29.51 37.83
CA PRO A 129 21.94 -29.17 38.86
C PRO A 129 21.30 -28.54 40.11
N VAL A 130 20.33 -27.64 39.96
CA VAL A 130 19.69 -26.99 41.12
C VAL A 130 18.77 -27.99 41.84
N ASP A 131 18.05 -28.81 41.08
CA ASP A 131 17.26 -29.91 41.63
C ASP A 131 18.13 -30.90 42.43
N ARG A 132 19.30 -31.26 41.88
CA ARG A 132 20.26 -32.13 42.57
C ARG A 132 20.83 -31.47 43.82
N ILE A 133 21.17 -30.19 43.78
CA ILE A 133 21.68 -29.47 44.96
C ILE A 133 20.60 -29.43 46.06
N ALA A 134 19.35 -29.13 45.71
CA ALA A 134 18.24 -29.11 46.67
C ALA A 134 17.98 -30.51 47.26
N ALA A 135 17.96 -31.54 46.41
CA ALA A 135 17.78 -32.94 46.83
C ALA A 135 18.93 -33.43 47.70
N SER A 136 20.18 -33.22 47.29
CA SER A 136 21.36 -33.59 48.09
C SER A 136 21.45 -32.81 49.40
N SER A 137 21.04 -31.53 49.42
CA SER A 137 20.98 -30.77 50.68
C SER A 137 19.92 -31.34 51.62
N GLN A 138 18.77 -31.78 51.08
CA GLN A 138 17.74 -32.45 51.88
C GLN A 138 18.23 -33.80 52.41
N GLU A 139 18.90 -34.59 51.56
CA GLU A 139 19.48 -35.88 51.94
C GLU A 139 20.51 -35.74 53.07
N VAL A 140 21.35 -34.71 53.02
CA VAL A 140 22.29 -34.39 54.11
C VAL A 140 21.56 -34.04 55.40
N VAL A 141 20.49 -33.24 55.33
CA VAL A 141 19.68 -32.89 56.51
C VAL A 141 19.02 -34.14 57.09
N ASP A 142 18.42 -34.98 56.26
CA ASP A 142 17.71 -36.19 56.67
C ASP A 142 18.68 -37.23 57.25
N SER A 143 19.84 -37.43 56.61
CA SER A 143 20.93 -38.28 57.13
C SER A 143 21.45 -37.80 58.47
N PHE A 144 21.56 -36.49 58.66
CA PHE A 144 22.02 -35.91 59.92
C PHE A 144 21.02 -36.16 61.05
N TYR A 145 19.72 -35.92 60.83
CA TYR A 145 18.69 -36.26 61.82
C TYR A 145 18.61 -37.78 62.08
N ALA A 146 18.82 -38.62 61.06
CA ALA A 146 18.87 -40.06 61.20
C ALA A 146 20.04 -40.52 62.08
N ASP A 147 21.25 -39.98 61.87
CA ASP A 147 22.43 -40.28 62.69
C ASP A 147 22.21 -39.91 64.17
N TYR A 148 21.59 -38.76 64.45
CA TYR A 148 21.24 -38.38 65.84
C TYR A 148 20.19 -39.32 66.46
N ARG A 149 19.19 -39.74 65.68
CA ARG A 149 18.17 -40.70 66.13
C ARG A 149 18.76 -42.07 66.40
N GLU A 150 19.64 -42.55 65.52
CA GLU A 150 20.30 -43.84 65.68
C GLU A 150 21.20 -43.85 66.91
N ARG A 151 22.06 -42.84 67.08
CA ARG A 151 22.91 -42.69 68.27
C ARG A 151 22.10 -42.59 69.56
N ALA A 152 20.99 -41.85 69.56
CA ALA A 152 20.12 -41.72 70.72
C ALA A 152 19.45 -43.06 71.05
N SER A 153 18.96 -43.80 70.03
CA SER A 153 18.35 -45.11 70.20
C SER A 153 19.35 -46.15 70.69
N GLU A 154 20.55 -46.20 70.12
CA GLU A 154 21.61 -47.10 70.58
C GLU A 154 22.00 -46.83 72.02
N SER A 155 22.13 -45.56 72.39
CA SER A 155 22.50 -45.17 73.73
C SER A 155 21.39 -45.48 74.74
N ALA A 156 20.13 -45.26 74.37
CA ALA A 156 18.98 -45.68 75.18
C ALA A 156 18.96 -47.21 75.40
N ARG A 157 19.22 -48.00 74.35
CA ARG A 157 19.30 -49.48 74.44
C ARG A 157 20.45 -49.93 75.33
N ARG A 158 21.65 -49.37 75.16
CA ARG A 158 22.82 -49.68 76.01
C ARG A 158 22.55 -49.37 77.47
N ILE A 159 21.90 -48.23 77.76
CA ILE A 159 21.54 -47.87 79.13
C ILE A 159 20.49 -48.84 79.69
N ARG A 160 19.43 -49.15 78.93
CA ARG A 160 18.43 -50.14 79.32
C ARG A 160 19.10 -51.47 79.68
N ASP A 161 19.87 -52.05 78.77
CA ASP A 161 20.50 -53.37 78.95
C ASP A 161 21.37 -53.39 80.22
N ARG A 162 22.06 -52.28 80.51
CA ARG A 162 22.87 -52.16 81.72
C ARG A 162 22.03 -52.00 82.98
N MET A 163 20.94 -51.23 82.92
CA MET A 163 20.00 -51.06 84.04
C MET A 163 19.34 -52.38 84.42
N GLU A 164 18.98 -53.20 83.42
CA GLU A 164 18.44 -54.54 83.61
C GLU A 164 19.51 -55.49 84.17
N ALA A 165 20.73 -55.50 83.61
CA ALA A 165 21.81 -56.38 84.06
C ALA A 165 22.28 -56.13 85.50
N LEU A 166 22.17 -54.89 85.99
CA LEU A 166 22.54 -54.51 87.36
C LEU A 166 21.36 -54.54 88.34
N HIS A 167 20.15 -54.88 87.88
CA HIS A 167 18.93 -54.91 88.69
C HIS A 167 18.76 -53.61 89.50
N LEU A 168 18.95 -52.46 88.83
CA LEU A 168 19.04 -51.15 89.47
C LEU A 168 17.68 -50.58 89.89
N LEU A 169 16.58 -51.16 89.39
CA LEU A 169 15.20 -50.73 89.66
C LEU A 169 14.39 -51.78 90.42
N ASP A 170 15.06 -52.78 91.01
CA ASP A 170 14.39 -53.78 91.85
C ASP A 170 13.93 -53.14 93.18
N PRO A 171 12.81 -53.63 93.77
CA PRO A 171 12.25 -53.07 94.99
C PRO A 171 13.28 -53.03 96.14
N GLY A 172 13.61 -51.83 96.64
CA GLY A 172 14.49 -51.63 97.80
C GLY A 172 15.89 -51.05 97.51
N LYS A 173 16.27 -50.83 96.25
CA LYS A 173 17.50 -50.10 95.87
C LYS A 173 17.15 -48.66 95.43
N GLY A 174 17.54 -47.67 96.24
CA GLY A 174 17.68 -46.23 95.96
C GLY A 174 16.74 -45.52 94.96
N GLU A 175 16.13 -44.41 95.38
CA GLU A 175 15.22 -43.59 94.56
C GLU A 175 15.90 -42.76 93.44
N GLY A 176 17.23 -42.74 93.35
CA GLY A 176 17.98 -41.89 92.41
C GLY A 176 18.64 -42.62 91.23
N ILE A 177 19.20 -41.87 90.27
CA ILE A 177 20.06 -42.42 89.21
C ILE A 177 21.36 -42.92 89.86
N PRO A 178 21.70 -44.22 89.75
CA PRO A 178 22.87 -44.80 90.39
C PRO A 178 24.17 -44.07 90.01
N PRO A 179 25.14 -43.93 90.94
CA PRO A 179 26.44 -43.30 90.67
C PRO A 179 27.17 -43.94 89.48
N GLU A 180 26.97 -45.24 89.28
CA GLU A 180 27.49 -46.04 88.17
C GLU A 180 26.94 -45.56 86.82
N LEU A 181 25.63 -45.29 86.76
CA LEU A 181 25.00 -44.73 85.58
C LEU A 181 25.48 -43.30 85.35
N GLN A 182 25.63 -42.47 86.38
CA GLN A 182 26.19 -41.11 86.24
C GLN A 182 27.63 -41.10 85.70
N ALA A 183 28.48 -42.03 86.15
CA ALA A 183 29.86 -42.16 85.68
C ALA A 183 29.91 -42.56 84.20
N GLN A 184 29.03 -43.46 83.77
CA GLN A 184 28.96 -43.93 82.39
C GLN A 184 28.34 -42.89 81.44
N LEU A 185 27.35 -42.12 81.90
CA LEU A 185 26.81 -40.99 81.16
C LEU A 185 27.89 -39.95 80.83
N ARG A 186 28.85 -39.73 81.73
CA ARG A 186 30.02 -38.88 81.49
C ARG A 186 31.01 -39.53 80.52
N ALA A 187 31.17 -40.85 80.55
CA ALA A 187 32.08 -41.58 79.67
C ALA A 187 31.58 -41.66 78.21
N GLU A 188 30.28 -41.86 78.01
CA GLU A 188 29.66 -42.01 76.68
C GLU A 188 29.34 -40.68 75.99
N ARG A 189 29.61 -39.53 76.64
CA ARG A 189 29.32 -38.17 76.12
C ARG A 189 27.86 -38.01 75.70
N LEU A 190 26.95 -38.61 76.45
CA LEU A 190 25.52 -38.45 76.22
C LEU A 190 25.10 -37.06 76.63
N ASP A 191 24.41 -36.36 75.73
CA ASP A 191 23.99 -34.97 75.97
C ASP A 191 22.93 -34.91 77.06
N MET A 192 22.04 -35.90 77.11
CA MET A 192 20.96 -35.97 78.08
C MET A 192 20.47 -37.39 78.30
N VAL A 193 20.09 -37.74 79.52
CA VAL A 193 19.35 -38.96 79.85
C VAL A 193 18.28 -38.66 80.87
N SER A 194 17.07 -39.12 80.64
CA SER A 194 15.94 -38.98 81.56
C SER A 194 15.38 -40.35 81.92
N LEU A 195 15.13 -40.56 83.20
CA LEU A 195 14.44 -41.73 83.72
C LEU A 195 13.01 -41.36 84.09
N TYR A 196 12.05 -42.07 83.53
CA TYR A 196 10.63 -41.90 83.80
C TYR A 196 10.10 -43.12 84.56
N ARG A 197 9.57 -42.91 85.76
CA ARG A 197 9.01 -43.97 86.60
C ARG A 197 7.52 -43.66 86.87
N GLY A 198 6.64 -44.18 86.02
CA GLY A 198 5.20 -43.92 86.12
C GLY A 198 4.87 -42.42 86.17
N ASP A 199 4.17 -42.00 87.23
CA ASP A 199 3.72 -40.62 87.46
C ASP A 199 4.74 -39.76 88.25
N GLU A 200 5.94 -40.27 88.54
CA GLU A 200 7.00 -39.49 89.22
C GLU A 200 7.62 -38.43 88.30
N GLU A 201 8.16 -37.34 88.90
CA GLU A 201 8.93 -36.36 88.14
C GLU A 201 10.14 -37.02 87.47
N PRO A 202 10.39 -36.76 86.18
CA PRO A 202 11.43 -37.46 85.46
C PRO A 202 12.82 -37.03 85.92
N LEU A 203 13.60 -37.99 86.40
CA LEU A 203 14.96 -37.74 86.82
C LEU A 203 15.85 -37.55 85.60
N THR A 204 16.24 -36.30 85.33
CA THR A 204 16.96 -35.92 84.11
C THR A 204 18.39 -35.47 84.42
N LEU A 205 19.35 -36.14 83.79
CA LEU A 205 20.76 -35.76 83.78
C LEU A 205 21.11 -35.14 82.43
N VAL A 206 21.75 -33.98 82.47
CA VAL A 206 22.17 -33.23 81.29
C VAL A 206 23.67 -33.04 81.35
N HIS A 207 24.36 -33.27 80.23
CA HIS A 207 25.79 -33.04 80.13
C HIS A 207 26.10 -31.54 80.31
N PRO A 208 27.18 -31.15 81.01
CA PRO A 208 27.50 -29.73 81.26
C PRO A 208 27.68 -28.87 80.01
N ALA A 209 27.95 -29.50 78.85
CA ALA A 209 28.09 -28.83 77.56
C ALA A 209 26.74 -28.47 76.90
N VAL A 210 25.63 -28.95 77.45
CA VAL A 210 24.27 -28.76 76.91
C VAL A 210 23.56 -27.67 77.71
N PRO A 211 22.73 -26.81 77.06
CA PRO A 211 21.94 -25.80 77.76
C PRO A 211 21.06 -26.40 78.87
N ARG A 212 20.82 -25.63 79.94
CA ARG A 212 20.16 -26.12 81.16
C ARG A 212 18.73 -26.66 80.88
N PRO A 213 18.31 -27.75 81.57
CA PRO A 213 17.01 -28.42 81.35
C PRO A 213 15.76 -27.62 81.75
N GLY A 214 15.88 -26.42 82.33
CA GLY A 214 14.73 -25.59 82.71
C GLY A 214 13.87 -25.08 81.54
N GLU A 215 14.36 -25.23 80.30
CA GLU A 215 13.63 -24.92 79.06
C GLU A 215 13.39 -26.19 78.20
N LEU A 216 13.47 -27.38 78.81
CA LEU A 216 13.21 -28.64 78.11
C LEU A 216 11.70 -28.88 77.98
N GLU A 217 11.24 -29.04 76.74
CA GLU A 217 9.90 -29.51 76.47
C GLU A 217 9.75 -30.99 76.85
N GLY A 218 8.78 -31.29 77.70
CA GLY A 218 8.47 -32.65 78.13
C GLY A 218 8.12 -33.59 76.97
N ILE A 219 8.24 -34.88 77.20
CA ILE A 219 7.71 -35.88 76.26
C ILE A 219 6.19 -35.91 76.48
N PRO A 220 5.36 -35.81 75.43
CA PRO A 220 3.91 -35.88 75.58
C PRO A 220 3.48 -37.18 76.27
N GLU A 221 2.47 -37.12 77.14
CA GLU A 221 1.99 -38.27 77.92
C GLU A 221 1.63 -39.49 77.05
N HIS A 222 1.03 -39.28 75.87
CA HIS A 222 0.69 -40.37 74.95
C HIS A 222 1.93 -41.08 74.37
N VAL A 223 3.06 -40.39 74.22
CA VAL A 223 4.32 -40.99 73.77
C VAL A 223 4.98 -41.75 74.93
N LEU A 224 5.00 -41.14 76.11
CA LEU A 224 5.54 -41.77 77.31
C LEU A 224 4.74 -43.01 77.73
N GLY A 225 3.42 -42.97 77.61
CA GLY A 225 2.53 -44.08 77.90
C GLY A 225 2.78 -45.31 77.03
N ARG A 226 3.15 -45.13 75.75
CA ARG A 226 3.63 -46.25 74.91
C ARG A 226 4.94 -46.85 75.42
N GLY A 227 5.85 -45.99 75.89
CA GLY A 227 7.05 -46.39 76.60
C GLY A 227 6.76 -47.28 77.81
N LEU A 228 5.88 -46.83 78.70
CA LEU A 228 5.50 -47.56 79.91
C LEU A 228 4.71 -48.85 79.61
N ALA A 229 4.03 -48.91 78.47
CA ALA A 229 3.41 -50.14 77.94
C ALA A 229 4.40 -51.13 77.33
N GLY A 230 5.69 -50.78 77.25
CA GLY A 230 6.76 -51.66 76.76
C GLY A 230 7.17 -51.45 75.30
N GLU A 231 6.78 -50.33 74.67
CA GLU A 231 7.19 -49.97 73.31
C GLU A 231 8.33 -48.94 73.31
N SER A 232 9.35 -49.14 72.48
CA SER A 232 10.36 -48.10 72.22
C SER A 232 9.74 -46.92 71.47
N PHE A 233 10.17 -45.69 71.76
CA PHE A 233 9.70 -44.52 71.03
C PHE A 233 10.83 -43.56 70.67
N GLN A 234 10.54 -42.67 69.72
CA GLN A 234 11.39 -41.54 69.36
C GLN A 234 10.57 -40.25 69.43
N TRP A 235 11.14 -39.21 70.02
CA TRP A 235 10.53 -37.91 70.14
C TRP A 235 11.57 -36.80 69.99
N MET A 236 11.16 -35.65 69.47
CA MET A 236 12.03 -34.48 69.40
C MET A 236 11.43 -33.38 70.24
N SER A 237 12.17 -32.93 71.25
CA SER A 237 11.77 -31.85 72.14
C SER A 237 12.58 -30.60 71.85
N ARG A 238 11.99 -29.44 72.11
CA ARG A 238 12.78 -28.20 72.16
C ARG A 238 13.59 -28.13 73.45
N LEU A 239 14.85 -27.71 73.35
CA LEU A 239 15.71 -27.40 74.50
C LEU A 239 16.34 -26.03 74.27
N GLY A 240 15.72 -25.00 74.84
CA GLY A 240 16.05 -23.60 74.62
C GLY A 240 15.99 -23.17 73.15
N SER A 241 17.16 -22.93 72.54
CA SER A 241 17.28 -22.53 71.12
C SER A 241 17.70 -23.67 70.17
N GLY A 242 17.94 -24.87 70.70
CA GLY A 242 18.23 -26.07 69.93
C GLY A 242 17.11 -27.10 70.02
N LEU A 243 17.38 -28.27 69.47
CA LEU A 243 16.48 -29.42 69.51
C LEU A 243 17.19 -30.58 70.22
N VAL A 244 16.43 -31.44 70.88
CA VAL A 244 16.97 -32.68 71.44
C VAL A 244 16.19 -33.86 70.89
N VAL A 245 16.91 -34.77 70.24
CA VAL A 245 16.35 -36.03 69.75
C VAL A 245 16.41 -37.03 70.89
N ARG A 246 15.26 -37.53 71.32
CA ARG A 246 15.10 -38.41 72.47
C ARG A 246 14.56 -39.76 72.03
N CYS A 247 15.21 -40.83 72.47
CA CYS A 247 14.76 -42.20 72.24
C CYS A 247 14.49 -42.86 73.58
N GLY A 248 13.25 -43.30 73.78
CA GLY A 248 12.79 -43.98 74.98
C GLY A 248 12.82 -45.49 74.80
N GLU A 249 13.41 -46.18 75.77
CA GLU A 249 13.43 -47.64 75.86
C GLU A 249 12.82 -48.08 77.20
N PRO A 250 11.88 -49.04 77.19
CA PRO A 250 11.30 -49.58 78.42
C PRO A 250 12.34 -50.41 79.18
N VAL A 251 12.40 -50.25 80.49
CA VAL A 251 13.29 -51.00 81.39
C VAL A 251 12.45 -51.98 82.20
N ARG A 252 12.82 -53.26 82.16
CA ARG A 252 12.13 -54.33 82.87
C ARG A 252 12.85 -54.71 84.17
N ASN A 253 12.08 -55.13 85.17
CA ASN A 253 12.64 -55.73 86.38
C ASN A 253 12.98 -57.22 86.16
N ALA A 254 13.55 -57.88 87.18
CA ALA A 254 13.85 -59.32 87.13
C ALA A 254 12.63 -60.22 86.85
N GLU A 255 11.42 -59.72 87.12
CA GLU A 255 10.13 -60.41 86.90
C GLU A 255 9.57 -60.19 85.49
N GLY A 256 10.22 -59.35 84.67
CA GLY A 256 9.82 -59.03 83.29
C GLY A 256 8.80 -57.89 83.13
N ASN A 257 8.37 -57.27 84.24
CA ASN A 257 7.44 -56.14 84.24
C ASN A 257 8.17 -54.84 83.90
N VAL A 258 7.54 -53.97 83.08
CA VAL A 258 8.10 -52.65 82.78
C VAL A 258 7.95 -51.76 84.02
N VAL A 259 9.08 -51.32 84.57
CA VAL A 259 9.11 -50.52 85.81
C VAL A 259 9.49 -49.06 85.57
N ALA A 260 10.15 -48.78 84.45
CA ALA A 260 10.52 -47.42 84.06
C ALA A 260 10.76 -47.33 82.54
N VAL A 261 10.87 -46.11 82.03
CA VAL A 261 11.37 -45.82 80.68
C VAL A 261 12.62 -44.98 80.80
N VAL A 262 13.70 -45.41 80.15
CA VAL A 262 14.90 -44.59 80.00
C VAL A 262 14.90 -43.91 78.65
N ALA A 263 15.01 -42.58 78.65
CA ALA A 263 15.06 -41.77 77.44
C ALA A 263 16.46 -41.15 77.30
N ALA A 264 17.25 -41.64 76.34
CA ALA A 264 18.50 -41.01 75.98
C ALA A 264 18.27 -39.92 74.94
N GLY A 265 18.96 -38.79 75.09
CA GLY A 265 18.82 -37.59 74.28
C GLY A 265 20.15 -37.10 73.72
N HIS A 266 20.16 -36.76 72.43
CA HIS A 266 21.25 -36.02 71.80
C HIS A 266 20.83 -34.60 71.43
N TYR A 267 21.64 -33.63 71.83
CA TYR A 267 21.35 -32.22 71.64
C TYR A 267 21.90 -31.74 70.30
N ILE A 268 20.99 -31.24 69.46
CA ILE A 268 21.29 -30.58 68.21
C ILE A 268 21.43 -29.08 68.51
N SER A 269 22.65 -28.57 68.32
CA SER A 269 22.98 -27.18 68.62
C SER A 269 22.11 -26.19 67.84
N LYS A 270 21.94 -24.98 68.39
CA LYS A 270 21.22 -23.89 67.73
C LYS A 270 21.82 -23.53 66.36
N ASP A 271 23.15 -23.61 66.22
CA ASP A 271 23.84 -23.23 64.99
C ASP A 271 23.51 -24.20 63.86
N LEU A 272 23.42 -25.48 64.19
CA LEU A 272 23.08 -26.53 63.25
C LEU A 272 21.59 -26.59 62.96
N THR A 273 20.74 -26.33 63.96
CA THR A 273 19.31 -26.12 63.78
C THR A 273 19.04 -24.91 62.87
N ALA A 274 19.81 -23.83 63.01
CA ALA A 274 19.74 -22.66 62.14
C ALA A 274 20.17 -22.98 60.69
N VAL A 275 21.21 -23.81 60.51
CA VAL A 275 21.65 -24.24 59.17
C VAL A 275 20.59 -25.12 58.49
N THR A 276 20.07 -26.14 59.20
CA THR A 276 19.06 -27.06 58.65
C THR A 276 17.73 -26.34 58.34
N SER A 277 17.26 -25.46 59.22
CA SER A 277 16.06 -24.65 58.95
C SER A 277 16.24 -23.71 57.77
N ARG A 278 17.45 -23.14 57.58
CA ARG A 278 17.76 -22.32 56.40
C ARG A 278 17.75 -23.14 55.11
N ILE A 279 18.30 -24.36 55.12
CA ILE A 279 18.25 -25.29 53.96
C ILE A 279 16.80 -25.61 53.62
N ASN A 280 15.98 -26.00 54.61
CA ASN A 280 14.57 -26.32 54.39
C ASN A 280 13.79 -25.11 53.85
N ALA A 281 14.02 -23.92 54.39
CA ALA A 281 13.38 -22.69 53.91
C ALA A 281 13.79 -22.33 52.47
N TYR A 282 15.06 -22.54 52.09
CA TYR A 282 15.51 -22.35 50.71
C TYR A 282 14.92 -23.39 49.76
N ASN A 283 14.88 -24.67 50.15
CA ASN A 283 14.28 -25.74 49.37
C ASN A 283 12.79 -25.50 49.13
N GLU A 284 12.06 -25.05 50.14
CA GLU A 284 10.64 -24.73 50.02
C GLU A 284 10.40 -23.54 49.10
N ARG A 285 11.17 -22.45 49.26
CA ARG A 285 11.12 -21.31 48.33
C ARG A 285 11.43 -21.71 46.90
N TYR A 286 12.46 -22.55 46.70
CA TYR A 286 12.79 -23.06 45.38
C TYR A 286 11.64 -23.87 44.76
N ARG A 287 10.96 -24.72 45.56
CA ARG A 287 9.77 -25.46 45.10
C ARG A 287 8.64 -24.51 44.70
N GLN A 288 8.40 -23.45 45.46
CA GLN A 288 7.40 -22.43 45.15
C GLN A 288 7.72 -21.67 43.87
N ASP A 289 8.97 -21.21 43.69
CA ASP A 289 9.41 -20.52 42.48
C ASP A 289 9.37 -21.44 41.25
N LYS A 290 9.78 -22.71 41.42
CA LYS A 290 9.70 -23.74 40.39
C LYS A 290 8.26 -24.02 39.96
N ALA A 291 7.30 -24.02 40.89
CA ALA A 291 5.88 -24.17 40.58
C ALA A 291 5.35 -23.04 39.69
N GLN A 292 5.96 -21.84 39.77
CA GLN A 292 5.62 -20.69 38.93
C GLN A 292 6.40 -20.61 37.61
N ARG A 293 7.31 -21.55 37.31
CA ARG A 293 8.10 -21.57 36.05
C ARG A 293 7.22 -21.45 34.81
N GLY A 294 6.06 -22.12 34.79
CA GLY A 294 5.10 -22.04 33.69
C GLY A 294 4.56 -20.62 33.48
N SER A 295 4.17 -19.95 34.57
CA SER A 295 3.70 -18.57 34.53
C SER A 295 4.78 -17.61 34.07
N ILE A 296 6.03 -17.79 34.54
CA ILE A 296 7.19 -16.99 34.10
C ILE A 296 7.40 -17.14 32.59
N LYS A 297 7.40 -18.37 32.07
CA LYS A 297 7.49 -18.62 30.62
C LYS A 297 6.38 -17.89 29.86
N ASN A 298 5.14 -18.02 30.31
CA ASN A 298 3.98 -17.45 29.63
C ASN A 298 4.03 -15.91 29.61
N VAL A 299 4.49 -15.27 30.69
CA VAL A 299 4.70 -13.81 30.72
C VAL A 299 5.67 -13.39 29.64
N TYR A 300 6.86 -14.00 29.57
CA TYR A 300 7.86 -13.65 28.57
C TYR A 300 7.38 -13.93 27.15
N ILE A 301 6.70 -15.06 26.93
CA ILE A 301 6.12 -15.42 25.62
C ILE A 301 5.07 -14.40 25.20
N PHE A 302 4.12 -14.06 26.07
CA PHE A 302 3.07 -13.09 25.75
C PHE A 302 3.60 -11.67 25.59
N ALA A 303 4.59 -11.25 26.38
CA ALA A 303 5.21 -9.93 26.24
C ALA A 303 5.97 -9.83 24.92
N PHE A 304 6.74 -10.86 24.57
CA PHE A 304 7.46 -10.91 23.31
C PHE A 304 6.50 -11.00 22.10
N ALA A 305 5.43 -11.79 22.22
CA ALA A 305 4.36 -11.84 21.21
C ALA A 305 3.72 -10.47 21.02
N PHE A 306 3.41 -9.74 22.10
CA PHE A 306 2.83 -8.41 22.04
C PHE A 306 3.72 -7.43 21.28
N ILE A 307 5.02 -7.38 21.61
CA ILE A 307 5.99 -6.52 20.91
C ILE A 307 6.09 -6.91 19.42
N THR A 308 6.18 -8.22 19.12
CA THR A 308 6.27 -8.71 17.75
C THR A 308 5.04 -8.35 16.93
N LEU A 309 3.86 -8.56 17.49
CA LEU A 309 2.58 -8.23 16.88
C LEU A 309 2.43 -6.73 16.62
N LEU A 310 2.88 -5.90 17.57
CA LEU A 310 2.89 -4.44 17.47
C LEU A 310 3.86 -3.95 16.39
N VAL A 311 5.04 -4.56 16.26
CA VAL A 311 5.97 -4.32 15.15
C VAL A 311 5.35 -4.75 13.82
N LEU A 312 4.79 -5.97 13.72
CA LEU A 312 4.14 -6.47 12.51
C LEU A 312 2.98 -5.58 12.07
N PHE A 313 2.17 -5.10 13.02
CA PHE A 313 1.09 -4.16 12.76
C PHE A 313 1.63 -2.83 12.20
N SER A 314 2.63 -2.24 12.86
CA SER A 314 3.26 -0.98 12.42
C SER A 314 3.80 -1.09 11.01
N VAL A 315 4.56 -2.16 10.77
CA VAL A 315 5.22 -2.43 9.51
C VAL A 315 4.17 -2.63 8.43
N THR A 316 3.19 -3.53 8.63
CA THR A 316 2.05 -3.74 7.70
C THR A 316 1.33 -2.42 7.38
N TRP A 317 1.05 -1.60 8.39
CA TRP A 317 0.40 -0.30 8.22
C TRP A 317 1.23 0.65 7.34
N ILE A 318 2.51 0.80 7.65
CA ILE A 318 3.45 1.67 6.92
C ILE A 318 3.60 1.20 5.46
N GLY A 319 3.73 -0.11 5.22
CA GLY A 319 3.89 -0.61 3.84
C GLY A 319 2.65 -0.42 3.00
N LEU A 320 1.46 -0.63 3.57
CA LEU A 320 0.21 -0.35 2.86
C LEU A 320 0.03 1.14 2.59
N TYR A 321 0.48 2.00 3.51
CA TYR A 321 0.46 3.45 3.31
C TYR A 321 1.41 3.87 2.17
N LEU A 322 2.68 3.44 2.22
CA LEU A 322 3.67 3.69 1.17
C LEU A 322 3.22 3.14 -0.19
N ALA A 323 2.69 1.92 -0.20
CA ALA A 323 2.18 1.29 -1.42
C ALA A 323 1.05 2.11 -2.05
N ARG A 324 0.13 2.68 -1.25
CA ARG A 324 -0.92 3.57 -1.77
C ARG A 324 -0.35 4.87 -2.33
N GLY A 325 0.65 5.45 -1.65
CA GLY A 325 1.33 6.67 -2.10
C GLY A 325 1.92 6.56 -3.51
N VAL A 326 2.41 5.37 -3.89
CA VAL A 326 2.97 5.11 -5.22
C VAL A 326 1.91 4.62 -6.21
N THR A 327 1.05 3.68 -5.78
CA THR A 327 0.13 2.99 -6.71
C THR A 327 -1.06 3.87 -7.15
N GLU A 328 -1.52 4.82 -6.33
CA GLU A 328 -2.65 5.70 -6.69
C GLU A 328 -2.26 6.73 -7.78
N PRO A 329 -1.15 7.49 -7.68
CA PRO A 329 -0.71 8.40 -8.75
C PRO A 329 -0.41 7.67 -10.07
N ILE A 330 0.27 6.52 -10.03
CA ILE A 330 0.55 5.72 -11.22
C ILE A 330 -0.76 5.23 -11.85
N GLY A 331 -1.74 4.82 -11.04
CA GLY A 331 -3.07 4.46 -11.53
C GLY A 331 -3.78 5.62 -12.24
N MET A 332 -3.71 6.83 -11.69
CA MET A 332 -4.29 8.03 -12.31
C MET A 332 -3.60 8.41 -13.61
N LEU A 333 -2.27 8.31 -13.69
CA LEU A 333 -1.51 8.54 -14.92
C LEU A 333 -1.87 7.51 -16.00
N ALA A 334 -1.96 6.24 -15.62
CA ALA A 334 -2.32 5.18 -16.55
C ALA A 334 -3.76 5.34 -17.07
N GLN A 335 -4.69 5.76 -16.21
CA GLN A 335 -6.04 6.14 -16.61
C GLN A 335 -6.03 7.35 -17.54
N GLY A 336 -5.31 8.42 -17.20
CA GLY A 336 -5.24 9.62 -18.03
C GLY A 336 -4.64 9.34 -19.41
N THR A 337 -3.63 8.49 -19.49
CA THR A 337 -3.06 8.05 -20.77
C THR A 337 -4.11 7.37 -21.64
N ARG A 338 -5.00 6.56 -21.03
CA ARG A 338 -6.11 5.90 -21.74
C ARG A 338 -7.17 6.91 -22.20
N GLU A 339 -7.55 7.88 -21.37
CA GLU A 339 -8.48 8.96 -21.73
C GLU A 339 -7.98 9.77 -22.93
N ILE A 340 -6.69 10.13 -22.94
CA ILE A 340 -6.04 10.82 -24.06
C ILE A 340 -6.08 9.96 -25.32
N SER A 341 -5.77 8.66 -25.21
CA SER A 341 -5.81 7.74 -26.35
C SER A 341 -7.22 7.56 -26.93
N SER A 342 -8.26 7.77 -26.13
CA SER A 342 -9.66 7.78 -26.60
C SER A 342 -10.12 9.14 -27.17
N GLY A 343 -9.24 10.14 -27.23
CA GLY A 343 -9.52 11.46 -27.80
C GLY A 343 -9.96 12.53 -26.79
N ASN A 344 -10.05 12.20 -25.49
CA ASN A 344 -10.40 13.14 -24.43
C ASN A 344 -9.14 13.87 -23.92
N LEU A 345 -8.82 15.00 -24.54
CA LEU A 345 -7.65 15.83 -24.17
C LEU A 345 -7.93 16.79 -22.99
N ASP A 346 -9.15 16.81 -22.46
CA ASP A 346 -9.52 17.64 -21.31
C ASP A 346 -9.19 16.97 -19.97
N PHE A 347 -8.84 15.69 -19.97
CA PHE A 347 -8.47 14.98 -18.76
C PHE A 347 -7.17 15.53 -18.17
N ARG A 348 -7.20 15.89 -16.88
CA ARG A 348 -6.03 16.38 -16.13
C ARG A 348 -5.76 15.49 -14.92
N VAL A 349 -4.51 15.09 -14.77
CA VAL A 349 -4.07 14.29 -13.62
C VAL A 349 -3.75 15.22 -12.46
N GLN A 350 -4.55 15.14 -11.38
CA GLN A 350 -4.35 15.94 -10.17
C GLN A 350 -3.59 15.14 -9.11
N VAL A 351 -2.27 15.29 -9.06
CA VAL A 351 -1.42 14.69 -8.02
C VAL A 351 -1.02 15.77 -7.03
N ARG A 352 -1.24 15.52 -5.73
CA ARG A 352 -0.92 16.44 -4.62
C ARG A 352 0.40 16.07 -3.94
N THR A 353 1.36 15.62 -4.72
CA THR A 353 2.66 15.18 -4.21
C THR A 353 3.74 16.06 -4.84
N ARG A 354 4.75 16.44 -4.05
CA ARG A 354 5.88 17.29 -4.48
C ARG A 354 7.14 16.47 -4.81
N ASP A 355 6.95 15.18 -5.07
CA ASP A 355 7.99 14.22 -5.39
C ASP A 355 8.11 14.03 -6.92
N GLU A 356 8.89 13.05 -7.35
CA GLU A 356 9.10 12.70 -8.76
C GLU A 356 7.79 12.34 -9.47
N LEU A 357 6.82 11.77 -8.74
CA LEU A 357 5.48 11.49 -9.28
C LEU A 357 4.69 12.77 -9.53
N GLY A 358 4.88 13.81 -8.70
CA GLY A 358 4.38 15.15 -8.94
C GLY A 358 4.92 15.75 -10.24
N ILE A 359 6.24 15.70 -10.44
CA ILE A 359 6.90 16.19 -11.67
C ILE A 359 6.40 15.44 -12.90
N LEU A 360 6.21 14.12 -12.80
CA LEU A 360 5.69 13.31 -13.89
C LEU A 360 4.24 13.69 -14.24
N ALA A 361 3.40 13.95 -13.23
CA ALA A 361 2.03 14.41 -13.45
C ALA A 361 1.95 15.79 -14.10
N GLU A 362 2.83 16.71 -13.70
CA GLU A 362 2.94 18.03 -14.34
C GLU A 362 3.40 17.92 -15.80
N SER A 363 4.42 17.10 -16.06
CA SER A 363 4.92 16.84 -17.41
C SER A 363 3.87 16.20 -18.30
N PHE A 364 3.10 15.24 -17.78
CA PHE A 364 1.95 14.63 -18.46
C PHE A 364 0.88 15.68 -18.82
N ASN A 365 0.52 16.55 -17.87
CA ASN A 365 -0.46 17.61 -18.12
C ASN A 365 0.04 18.62 -19.16
N ARG A 366 1.33 18.99 -19.13
CA ARG A 366 1.94 19.88 -20.15
C ARG A 366 1.84 19.29 -21.55
N MET A 367 2.30 18.04 -21.74
CA MET A 367 2.20 17.31 -23.01
C MET A 367 0.75 17.26 -23.52
N THR A 368 -0.22 16.98 -22.63
CA THR A 368 -1.65 16.92 -23.02
C THR A 368 -2.19 18.30 -23.43
N GLY A 369 -1.71 19.37 -22.79
CA GLY A 369 -2.05 20.74 -23.17
C GLY A 369 -1.51 21.12 -24.55
N GLU A 370 -0.25 20.74 -24.84
CA GLU A 370 0.37 20.94 -26.15
C GLU A 370 -0.37 20.16 -27.27
N LEU A 371 -0.74 18.91 -27.01
CA LEU A 371 -1.55 18.10 -27.93
C LEU A 371 -2.90 18.73 -28.21
N LYS A 372 -3.60 19.24 -27.18
CA LYS A 372 -4.88 19.94 -27.34
C LYS A 372 -4.71 21.20 -28.18
N GLY A 373 -3.71 22.02 -27.89
CA GLY A 373 -3.42 23.23 -28.67
C GLY A 373 -3.10 22.91 -30.13
N SER A 374 -2.27 21.89 -30.38
CA SER A 374 -1.93 21.45 -31.74
C SER A 374 -3.16 20.99 -32.52
N LYS A 375 -4.05 20.20 -31.90
CA LYS A 375 -5.31 19.78 -32.51
C LYS A 375 -6.20 20.97 -32.86
N GLU A 376 -6.37 21.91 -31.95
CA GLU A 376 -7.17 23.13 -32.20
C GLU A 376 -6.59 23.98 -33.34
N THR A 377 -5.26 24.09 -33.43
CA THR A 377 -4.59 24.79 -34.53
C THR A 377 -4.83 24.08 -35.87
N ILE A 378 -4.71 22.75 -35.91
CA ILE A 378 -5.00 21.97 -37.12
C ILE A 378 -6.46 22.12 -37.54
N GLU A 379 -7.41 22.07 -36.60
CA GLU A 379 -8.84 22.25 -36.89
C GLU A 379 -9.19 23.67 -37.35
N ARG A 380 -8.48 24.71 -36.87
CA ARG A 380 -8.60 26.07 -37.41
C ARG A 380 -8.04 26.15 -38.82
N SER A 381 -6.81 25.67 -39.04
CA SER A 381 -6.18 25.69 -40.36
C SER A 381 -6.99 24.93 -41.41
N ASN A 382 -7.60 23.81 -41.05
CA ASN A 382 -8.47 23.06 -41.95
C ASN A 382 -9.74 23.85 -42.31
N ARG A 383 -10.36 24.53 -41.34
CA ARG A 383 -11.51 25.42 -41.62
C ARG A 383 -11.13 26.57 -42.55
N ASP A 384 -10.00 27.23 -42.30
CA ASP A 384 -9.53 28.34 -43.13
C ASP A 384 -9.23 27.85 -44.57
N LEU A 385 -8.63 26.67 -44.72
CA LEU A 385 -8.39 26.03 -46.02
C LEU A 385 -9.68 25.70 -46.76
N LEU A 386 -10.69 25.18 -46.06
CA LEU A 386 -12.00 24.89 -46.65
C LEU A 386 -12.71 26.17 -47.11
N GLN A 387 -12.69 27.22 -46.29
CA GLN A 387 -13.25 28.52 -46.67
C GLN A 387 -12.52 29.11 -47.89
N SER A 388 -11.19 29.07 -47.90
CA SER A 388 -10.40 29.56 -49.03
C SER A 388 -10.67 28.77 -50.32
N ASN A 389 -10.86 27.45 -50.23
CA ASN A 389 -11.27 26.65 -51.38
C ASN A 389 -12.65 27.06 -51.91
N GLN A 390 -13.63 27.28 -51.02
CA GLN A 390 -14.96 27.74 -51.42
C GLN A 390 -14.91 29.10 -52.10
N GLU A 391 -14.15 30.07 -51.56
CA GLU A 391 -13.96 31.38 -52.17
C GLU A 391 -13.31 31.28 -53.56
N LEU A 392 -12.33 30.38 -53.72
CA LEU A 392 -11.71 30.12 -55.02
C LEU A 392 -12.69 29.52 -56.02
N GLU A 393 -13.52 28.56 -55.60
CA GLU A 393 -14.56 27.97 -56.45
C GLU A 393 -15.65 28.98 -56.84
N GLU A 394 -16.06 29.86 -55.93
CA GLU A 394 -17.00 30.95 -56.22
C GLU A 394 -16.42 31.95 -57.21
N ARG A 395 -15.16 32.37 -57.01
CA ARG A 395 -14.46 33.27 -57.96
C ARG A 395 -14.32 32.63 -59.33
N ARG A 396 -13.98 31.34 -59.38
CA ARG A 396 -13.88 30.59 -60.63
C ARG A 396 -15.24 30.56 -61.36
N ARG A 397 -16.31 30.16 -60.67
CA ARG A 397 -17.67 30.13 -61.24
C ARG A 397 -18.14 31.51 -61.70
N TYR A 398 -17.81 32.57 -60.96
CA TYR A 398 -18.13 33.95 -61.34
C TYR A 398 -17.44 34.36 -62.66
N ILE A 399 -16.15 34.07 -62.80
CA ILE A 399 -15.39 34.37 -64.04
C ILE A 399 -15.95 33.55 -65.21
N GLU A 400 -16.20 32.26 -65.02
CA GLU A 400 -16.80 31.39 -66.06
C GLU A 400 -18.18 31.92 -66.49
N ALA A 401 -19.03 32.32 -65.55
CA ALA A 401 -20.34 32.90 -65.84
C ALA A 401 -20.25 34.27 -66.55
N LEU A 402 -19.29 35.12 -66.18
CA LEU A 402 -19.05 36.39 -66.86
C LEU A 402 -18.65 36.16 -68.32
N LEU A 403 -17.68 35.28 -68.56
CA LEU A 403 -17.21 34.98 -69.91
C LEU A 403 -18.34 34.46 -70.80
N GLN A 404 -19.25 33.63 -70.27
CA GLN A 404 -20.39 33.08 -71.01
C GLN A 404 -21.48 34.10 -71.36
N ASN A 405 -21.62 35.21 -70.61
CA ASN A 405 -22.69 36.19 -70.81
C ASN A 405 -22.26 37.44 -71.58
N ILE A 406 -20.97 37.68 -71.80
CA ILE A 406 -20.49 38.80 -72.62
C ILE A 406 -20.93 38.60 -74.08
N THR A 407 -21.46 39.66 -74.71
CA THR A 407 -21.93 39.65 -76.11
C THR A 407 -20.80 39.64 -77.13
N THR A 408 -19.59 39.99 -76.70
CA THR A 408 -18.36 39.89 -77.48
C THR A 408 -17.89 38.45 -77.49
N GLY A 409 -17.62 37.90 -78.67
CA GLY A 409 -17.01 36.59 -78.81
C GLY A 409 -15.58 36.61 -78.30
N VAL A 410 -15.25 35.65 -77.43
CA VAL A 410 -13.89 35.48 -76.89
C VAL A 410 -13.45 34.04 -77.17
N ILE A 411 -12.31 33.90 -77.82
CA ILE A 411 -11.68 32.62 -78.14
C ILE A 411 -10.24 32.68 -77.68
N SER A 412 -9.82 31.77 -76.80
CA SER A 412 -8.41 31.60 -76.46
C SER A 412 -7.82 30.37 -77.13
N LEU A 413 -6.58 30.47 -77.57
CA LEU A 413 -5.79 29.40 -78.15
C LEU A 413 -4.56 29.12 -77.27
N ASP A 414 -4.16 27.86 -77.12
CA ASP A 414 -2.85 27.50 -76.56
C ASP A 414 -1.70 27.81 -77.54
N ALA A 415 -0.47 27.49 -77.12
CA ALA A 415 0.73 27.70 -77.94
C ALA A 415 0.72 26.86 -79.23
N GLU A 416 0.13 25.66 -79.18
CA GLU A 416 -0.01 24.73 -80.28
C GLU A 416 -1.11 25.14 -81.27
N GLY A 417 -1.97 26.09 -80.88
CA GLY A 417 -3.08 26.59 -81.69
C GLY A 417 -4.38 25.80 -81.49
N LYS A 418 -4.55 25.08 -80.38
CA LYS A 418 -5.83 24.48 -80.01
C LYS A 418 -6.68 25.47 -79.24
N VAL A 419 -7.99 25.41 -79.45
CA VAL A 419 -8.96 26.24 -78.73
C VAL A 419 -9.04 25.79 -77.27
N THR A 420 -8.66 26.66 -76.34
CA THR A 420 -8.69 26.38 -74.89
C THR A 420 -9.97 26.89 -74.22
N THR A 421 -10.48 28.05 -74.64
CA THR A 421 -11.79 28.53 -74.22
C THR A 421 -12.49 29.21 -75.38
N LEU A 422 -13.81 29.06 -75.45
CA LEU A 422 -14.68 29.71 -76.43
C LEU A 422 -16.00 30.06 -75.73
N ASN A 423 -16.37 31.34 -75.70
CA ASN A 423 -17.59 31.76 -75.04
C ASN A 423 -18.83 31.65 -75.95
N ARG A 424 -20.03 31.67 -75.35
CA ARG A 424 -21.31 31.57 -76.09
C ARG A 424 -21.48 32.64 -77.19
N ALA A 425 -20.93 33.83 -77.02
CA ALA A 425 -20.99 34.85 -78.05
C ALA A 425 -20.14 34.49 -79.27
N ALA A 426 -18.92 33.96 -79.07
CA ALA A 426 -18.08 33.49 -80.17
C ALA A 426 -18.75 32.34 -80.93
N SER A 427 -19.37 31.40 -80.20
CA SER A 427 -20.12 30.30 -80.82
C SER A 427 -21.28 30.81 -81.69
N ARG A 428 -22.05 31.79 -81.21
CA ARG A 428 -23.14 32.41 -81.97
C ARG A 428 -22.65 33.25 -83.16
N ILE A 429 -21.63 34.09 -82.96
CA ILE A 429 -21.06 34.95 -84.03
C ILE A 429 -20.49 34.10 -85.16
N LEU A 430 -19.86 32.97 -84.82
CA LEU A 430 -19.24 32.07 -85.79
C LEU A 430 -20.15 30.93 -86.26
N ALA A 431 -21.40 30.87 -85.77
CA ALA A 431 -22.35 29.79 -86.02
C ALA A 431 -21.77 28.38 -85.78
N LEU A 432 -21.19 28.18 -84.60
CA LEU A 432 -20.57 26.92 -84.15
C LEU A 432 -21.47 26.11 -83.20
N ASP A 433 -22.68 26.60 -82.88
CA ASP A 433 -23.59 26.00 -81.89
C ASP A 433 -24.10 24.59 -82.27
N GLU A 434 -24.16 24.26 -83.55
CA GLU A 434 -24.67 22.97 -84.06
C GLU A 434 -23.55 21.96 -84.41
N GLY A 435 -22.29 22.33 -84.17
CA GLY A 435 -21.11 21.50 -84.45
C GLY A 435 -20.61 20.67 -83.26
N PRO A 436 -19.57 19.84 -83.46
CA PRO A 436 -18.85 19.23 -82.35
C PRO A 436 -18.16 20.30 -81.48
N ASP A 437 -18.00 20.03 -80.18
CA ASP A 437 -17.37 20.96 -79.24
C ASP A 437 -16.03 21.46 -79.80
N PRO A 438 -15.89 22.78 -80.04
CA PRO A 438 -14.69 23.35 -80.62
C PRO A 438 -13.49 23.33 -79.66
N THR A 439 -13.71 23.07 -78.36
CA THR A 439 -12.68 23.02 -77.33
C THR A 439 -11.70 21.85 -77.55
N GLU A 440 -10.41 22.06 -77.24
CA GLU A 440 -9.28 21.13 -77.44
C GLU A 440 -8.96 20.76 -78.91
N ARG A 441 -9.67 21.34 -79.88
CA ARG A 441 -9.41 21.14 -81.31
C ARG A 441 -8.50 22.23 -81.88
N PRO A 442 -7.69 21.93 -82.91
CA PRO A 442 -6.92 22.95 -83.61
C PRO A 442 -7.83 24.01 -84.24
N TYR A 443 -7.47 25.30 -84.13
CA TYR A 443 -8.28 26.39 -84.70
C TYR A 443 -8.50 26.23 -86.22
N GLN A 444 -7.57 25.55 -86.91
CA GLN A 444 -7.65 25.26 -88.34
C GLN A 444 -8.81 24.31 -88.68
N GLU A 445 -9.15 23.39 -87.77
CA GLU A 445 -10.29 22.49 -87.92
C GLU A 445 -11.60 23.23 -87.61
N VAL A 446 -11.61 24.03 -86.54
CA VAL A 446 -12.78 24.80 -86.09
C VAL A 446 -13.17 25.91 -87.08
N LEU A 447 -12.19 26.58 -87.69
CA LEU A 447 -12.37 27.66 -88.67
C LEU A 447 -12.21 27.19 -90.12
N SER A 448 -12.41 25.90 -90.40
CA SER A 448 -12.24 25.30 -91.72
C SER A 448 -13.32 25.71 -92.75
N ARG A 449 -14.44 26.29 -92.31
CA ARG A 449 -15.54 26.75 -93.17
C ARG A 449 -15.04 27.82 -94.16
N PRO A 450 -15.43 27.77 -95.46
CA PRO A 450 -15.03 28.78 -96.45
C PRO A 450 -15.35 30.21 -96.02
N ASP A 451 -16.49 30.38 -95.35
CA ASP A 451 -17.03 31.65 -94.83
C ASP A 451 -16.15 32.27 -93.73
N LEU A 452 -15.32 31.46 -93.06
CA LEU A 452 -14.44 31.86 -91.95
C LEU A 452 -12.97 31.93 -92.33
N ARG A 453 -12.62 31.69 -93.60
CA ARG A 453 -11.24 31.65 -94.08
C ARG A 453 -10.48 32.95 -93.81
N HIS A 454 -11.12 34.10 -93.97
CA HIS A 454 -10.51 35.40 -93.68
C HIS A 454 -10.16 35.57 -92.20
N LEU A 455 -10.94 34.98 -91.29
CA LEU A 455 -10.64 34.97 -89.86
C LEU A 455 -9.49 34.01 -89.55
N ALA A 456 -9.48 32.82 -90.16
CA ALA A 456 -8.39 31.84 -90.01
C ALA A 456 -7.04 32.40 -90.48
N GLU A 457 -7.02 33.08 -91.63
CA GLU A 457 -5.82 33.74 -92.18
C GLU A 457 -5.33 34.88 -91.29
N ALA A 458 -6.25 35.64 -90.67
CA ALA A 458 -5.89 36.67 -89.70
C ALA A 458 -5.24 36.06 -88.45
N VAL A 459 -5.81 34.99 -87.89
CA VAL A 459 -5.25 34.26 -86.75
C VAL A 459 -3.87 33.69 -87.06
N GLU A 460 -3.71 33.06 -88.23
CA GLU A 460 -2.44 32.49 -88.66
C GLU A 460 -1.35 33.56 -88.84
N LYS A 461 -1.70 34.69 -89.45
CA LYS A 461 -0.79 35.83 -89.64
C LYS A 461 -0.33 36.41 -88.31
N SER A 462 -1.24 36.63 -87.36
CA SER A 462 -0.92 37.17 -86.03
C SER A 462 -0.07 36.19 -85.20
N ARG A 463 -0.36 34.88 -85.31
CA ARG A 463 0.41 33.82 -84.64
C ARG A 463 1.85 33.76 -85.17
N ASN A 464 2.04 33.84 -86.48
CA ASN A 464 3.36 33.82 -87.11
C ASN A 464 4.15 35.10 -86.84
N ALA A 465 3.49 36.27 -86.85
CA ALA A 465 4.13 37.56 -86.57
C ALA A 465 4.44 37.80 -85.09
N ARG A 466 3.79 37.05 -84.17
CA ARG A 466 3.78 37.34 -82.73
C ARG A 466 3.50 38.81 -82.43
N ASP A 467 2.52 39.38 -83.13
CA ASP A 467 2.19 40.80 -83.03
C ASP A 467 0.71 41.00 -82.71
N LEU A 468 0.42 42.10 -82.01
CA LEU A 468 -0.92 42.55 -81.72
C LEU A 468 -1.58 42.96 -83.03
N THR A 469 -2.73 42.36 -83.34
CA THR A 469 -3.54 42.83 -84.47
C THR A 469 -4.62 43.75 -83.92
N PRO A 470 -4.49 45.08 -84.13
CA PRO A 470 -5.51 46.02 -83.67
C PRO A 470 -6.86 45.70 -84.31
N ALA A 471 -7.94 46.07 -83.61
CA ALA A 471 -9.31 45.77 -84.03
C ALA A 471 -9.51 46.10 -85.52
N ARG A 472 -9.72 45.06 -86.33
CA ARG A 472 -9.97 45.17 -87.76
C ARG A 472 -11.41 44.79 -88.04
N GLU A 473 -12.11 45.69 -88.70
CA GLU A 473 -13.44 45.41 -89.24
C GLU A 473 -13.30 44.41 -90.39
N MET A 474 -14.03 43.30 -90.28
CA MET A 474 -14.17 42.33 -91.35
C MET A 474 -15.64 42.01 -91.56
N THR A 475 -16.00 41.74 -92.81
CA THR A 475 -17.33 41.27 -93.17
C THR A 475 -17.29 39.76 -93.32
N LEU A 476 -18.02 39.05 -92.47
CA LEU A 476 -18.17 37.60 -92.50
C LEU A 476 -19.55 37.28 -93.09
N ASN A 477 -19.60 36.40 -94.10
CA ASN A 477 -20.85 35.97 -94.71
C ASN A 477 -21.18 34.56 -94.21
N ILE A 478 -21.84 34.46 -93.06
CA ILE A 478 -22.12 33.17 -92.40
C ILE A 478 -23.59 32.86 -92.63
N GLU A 479 -23.89 31.67 -93.17
CA GLU A 479 -25.27 31.19 -93.39
C GLU A 479 -26.15 32.15 -94.22
N GLY A 480 -25.55 32.83 -95.19
CA GLY A 480 -26.24 33.78 -96.07
C GLY A 480 -26.52 35.15 -95.44
N VAL A 481 -26.09 35.38 -94.19
CA VAL A 481 -26.18 36.68 -93.51
C VAL A 481 -24.81 37.35 -93.49
N SER A 482 -24.76 38.61 -93.94
CA SER A 482 -23.54 39.43 -93.87
C SER A 482 -23.44 40.09 -92.50
N LEU A 483 -22.45 39.65 -91.71
CA LEU A 483 -22.12 40.13 -90.38
C LEU A 483 -20.87 41.01 -90.47
N THR A 484 -20.92 42.20 -89.88
CA THR A 484 -19.73 43.04 -89.73
C THR A 484 -19.16 42.83 -88.34
N VAL A 485 -17.97 42.23 -88.25
CA VAL A 485 -17.34 41.88 -86.98
C VAL A 485 -16.00 42.60 -86.87
N ALA A 486 -15.76 43.27 -85.73
CA ALA A 486 -14.43 43.75 -85.39
C ALA A 486 -13.65 42.62 -84.70
N VAL A 487 -12.48 42.30 -85.25
CA VAL A 487 -11.63 41.23 -84.73
C VAL A 487 -10.35 41.83 -84.19
N SER A 488 -10.09 41.57 -82.91
CA SER A 488 -8.85 41.93 -82.24
C SER A 488 -8.14 40.66 -81.79
N ILE A 489 -6.85 40.56 -82.09
CA ILE A 489 -6.04 39.39 -81.75
C ILE A 489 -4.88 39.85 -80.88
N THR A 490 -4.84 39.33 -79.66
CA THR A 490 -3.88 39.70 -78.64
C THR A 490 -3.12 38.46 -78.15
N ILE A 491 -1.91 38.68 -77.67
CA ILE A 491 -1.05 37.60 -77.19
C ILE A 491 -1.36 37.37 -75.71
N LEU A 492 -1.73 36.14 -75.35
CA LEU A 492 -2.00 35.75 -73.98
C LEU A 492 -0.74 35.10 -73.40
N ALA A 493 0.02 35.85 -72.62
CA ALA A 493 1.20 35.32 -71.94
C ALA A 493 0.77 34.39 -70.80
N ASP A 494 1.27 33.16 -70.82
CA ASP A 494 1.09 32.25 -69.69
C ASP A 494 2.01 32.69 -68.55
N GLY A 495 1.44 33.02 -67.39
CA GLY A 495 2.17 33.49 -66.20
C GLY A 495 3.19 32.48 -65.65
N ARG A 496 3.28 31.29 -66.22
CA ARG A 496 4.27 30.23 -65.91
C ARG A 496 5.47 30.18 -66.85
N GLY A 497 5.63 31.14 -67.78
CA GLY A 497 6.77 31.18 -68.70
C GLY A 497 6.67 30.21 -69.87
N GLY A 498 5.49 29.66 -70.13
CA GLY A 498 5.21 28.86 -71.33
C GLY A 498 5.13 29.71 -72.60
N PRO A 499 5.23 29.10 -73.80
CA PRO A 499 5.00 29.80 -75.05
C PRO A 499 3.62 30.49 -75.03
N PRO A 500 3.54 31.78 -75.44
CA PRO A 500 2.32 32.54 -75.27
C PRO A 500 1.22 32.04 -76.22
N GLY A 501 0.01 31.92 -75.68
CA GLY A 501 -1.19 31.61 -76.44
C GLY A 501 -1.75 32.85 -77.14
N LEU A 502 -2.93 32.71 -77.75
CA LEU A 502 -3.61 33.80 -78.47
C LEU A 502 -5.00 34.04 -77.89
N LEU A 503 -5.40 35.30 -77.72
CA LEU A 503 -6.75 35.70 -77.34
C LEU A 503 -7.37 36.50 -78.48
N ILE A 504 -8.41 35.93 -79.08
CA ILE A 504 -9.18 36.49 -80.18
C ILE A 504 -10.49 37.02 -79.62
N VAL A 505 -10.76 38.28 -79.90
CA VAL A 505 -11.97 39.00 -79.47
C VAL A 505 -12.75 39.40 -80.73
N LEU A 506 -14.02 39.02 -80.79
CA LEU A 506 -14.96 39.20 -81.90
C LEU A 506 -16.12 40.09 -81.44
N GLU A 507 -16.23 41.31 -81.96
CA GLU A 507 -17.34 42.21 -81.63
C GLU A 507 -18.27 42.37 -82.83
N ASP A 508 -19.55 41.99 -82.67
CA ASP A 508 -20.56 42.16 -83.72
C ASP A 508 -20.98 43.63 -83.83
N LEU A 509 -20.50 44.30 -84.88
CA LEU A 509 -20.83 45.68 -85.21
C LEU A 509 -22.10 45.78 -86.05
N THR A 510 -22.73 44.67 -86.46
CA THR A 510 -23.94 44.68 -87.29
C THR A 510 -25.08 45.50 -86.67
N PRO A 511 -25.38 45.41 -85.36
CA PRO A 511 -26.39 46.25 -84.71
C PRO A 511 -26.01 47.74 -84.73
N LEU A 512 -24.75 48.07 -84.46
CA LEU A 512 -24.24 49.44 -84.46
C LEU A 512 -24.30 50.06 -85.86
N MET A 513 -23.84 49.32 -86.87
CA MET A 513 -23.87 49.71 -88.27
C MET A 513 -25.30 49.90 -88.77
N ARG A 514 -26.24 49.02 -88.38
CA ARG A 514 -27.67 49.18 -88.68
C ARG A 514 -28.25 50.42 -88.01
N ALA A 515 -27.95 50.65 -86.73
CA ALA A 515 -28.40 51.83 -86.00
C ALA A 515 -27.87 53.13 -86.62
N GLN A 516 -26.59 53.15 -87.00
CA GLN A 516 -25.96 54.29 -87.66
C GLN A 516 -26.56 54.55 -89.05
N ARG A 517 -26.85 53.50 -89.83
CA ARG A 517 -27.56 53.63 -91.11
C ARG A 517 -28.97 54.18 -90.91
N VAL A 518 -29.74 53.68 -89.93
CA VAL A 518 -31.09 54.17 -89.63
C VAL A 518 -31.05 55.63 -89.18
N ALA A 519 -30.08 56.01 -88.33
CA ALA A 519 -29.90 57.39 -87.88
C ALA A 519 -29.54 58.32 -89.05
N ALA A 520 -28.58 57.94 -89.88
CA ALA A 520 -28.20 58.68 -91.07
C ALA A 520 -29.39 58.81 -92.06
N TRP A 521 -30.18 57.75 -92.23
CA TRP A 521 -31.36 57.77 -93.10
C TRP A 521 -32.48 58.65 -92.54
N ARG A 522 -32.64 58.69 -91.20
CA ARG A 522 -33.58 59.58 -90.52
C ARG A 522 -33.20 61.05 -90.72
N GLU A 523 -31.90 61.37 -90.66
CA GLU A 523 -31.36 62.71 -90.93
C GLU A 523 -31.63 63.12 -92.39
N VAL A 524 -31.32 62.24 -93.34
CA VAL A 524 -31.53 62.46 -94.78
C VAL A 524 -33.02 62.62 -95.12
N ALA A 525 -33.88 61.76 -94.57
CA ALA A 525 -35.33 61.85 -94.75
C ALA A 525 -35.90 63.17 -94.18
N ARG A 526 -35.37 63.64 -93.05
CA ARG A 526 -35.76 64.93 -92.45
C ARG A 526 -35.35 66.10 -93.33
N ARG A 527 -34.18 66.03 -93.99
CA ARG A 527 -33.69 67.04 -94.94
C ARG A 527 -34.52 67.08 -96.22
N LEU A 528 -34.81 65.92 -96.83
CA LEU A 528 -35.69 65.81 -98.00
C LEU A 528 -37.11 66.30 -97.72
N ALA A 529 -37.66 65.99 -96.54
CA ALA A 529 -38.98 66.50 -96.15
C ALA A 529 -38.99 68.04 -96.02
N HIS A 530 -37.88 68.63 -95.57
CA HIS A 530 -37.72 70.08 -95.51
C HIS A 530 -37.69 70.70 -96.90
N ASP A 531 -36.93 70.11 -97.83
CA ASP A 531 -36.77 70.62 -99.20
C ASP A 531 -38.07 70.47 -100.01
N VAL A 532 -38.79 69.36 -99.87
CA VAL A 532 -40.12 69.16 -100.49
C VAL A 532 -41.14 70.14 -99.92
N LYS A 533 -41.11 70.41 -98.61
CA LYS A 533 -41.98 71.42 -97.99
C LYS A 533 -41.66 72.82 -98.50
N GLN A 534 -40.38 73.18 -98.64
CA GLN A 534 -39.97 74.46 -99.23
C GLN A 534 -40.41 74.58 -100.69
N ALA A 535 -40.28 73.51 -101.49
CA ALA A 535 -40.76 73.48 -102.86
C ALA A 535 -42.29 73.66 -102.96
N TYR A 536 -43.06 73.02 -102.08
CA TYR A 536 -44.51 73.19 -102.01
C TYR A 536 -44.92 74.61 -101.55
N GLU A 537 -44.19 75.21 -100.60
CA GLU A 537 -44.43 76.60 -100.19
C GLU A 537 -44.11 77.61 -101.31
N GLN A 538 -43.10 77.35 -102.16
CA GLN A 538 -42.81 78.20 -103.32
C GLN A 538 -43.91 78.11 -104.38
N VAL A 539 -44.43 76.91 -104.66
CA VAL A 539 -45.56 76.73 -105.60
C VAL A 539 -46.85 77.36 -105.05
N ARG A 540 -47.11 77.25 -103.74
CA ARG A 540 -48.27 77.88 -103.08
C ARG A 540 -48.19 79.41 -103.01
N ARG A 541 -47.00 80.01 -103.12
CA ARG A 541 -46.84 81.47 -103.23
C ARG A 541 -46.93 81.97 -104.68
N ALA A 542 -46.87 81.08 -105.66
CA ALA A 542 -46.96 81.39 -107.09
C ALA A 542 -48.36 81.16 -107.69
N LEU A 543 -49.30 80.63 -106.89
CA LEU A 543 -50.75 80.53 -107.13
C LEU A 543 -51.47 81.44 -106.12
#